data_AF-A0A7C0VVD7-F1
#
_entry.id   AF-A0A7C0VVD7-F1
#
_cell.length_a   1.000
_cell.length_b   1.000
_cell.length_c   1.000
_cell.angle_alpha   90.00
_cell.angle_beta   90.00
_cell.angle_gamma   90.00
#
_symmetry.space_group_name_H-M   'P 1'
#
loop_
_entity.id
_entity.type
_entity.pdbx_description
1 polymer ?
#
loop_
_entity_poly.entity_id
_entity_poly.type
_entity_poly.pdbx_seq_one_letter_code
_entity_poly.pdbx_strand_id
1 'polypeptide(L)' 'MAGKLMIVMVNTDPTSGSELGAPFFQATVAAAMEYEVEVVLTGRSGELAVKGVAEKLHVQEGSPKSVYDFIK' A
#
# COMPACT_ATOMS: atom_id res chain seq x y z
N MET A 1 13.11 19.81 -5.26
CA MET A 1 12.07 19.31 -6.19
C MET A 1 12.62 18.24 -7.10
N ALA A 2 12.37 16.99 -6.72
CA ALA A 2 12.62 15.84 -7.58
C ALA A 2 11.53 15.79 -8.65
N GLY A 3 11.82 16.27 -9.87
CA GLY A 3 10.90 16.20 -11.02
C GLY A 3 10.77 14.80 -11.63
N LYS A 4 10.74 13.74 -10.81
CA LYS A 4 10.75 12.35 -11.28
C LYS A 4 9.53 11.61 -10.76
N LEU A 5 8.76 11.03 -11.68
CA LEU A 5 7.67 10.12 -11.36
C LEU A 5 8.23 8.78 -10.84
N MET A 6 7.68 8.30 -9.73
CA MET A 6 7.90 6.98 -9.18
C MET A 6 6.58 6.18 -9.23
N ILE A 7 6.60 5.07 -9.94
CA ILE A 7 5.45 4.16 -10.01
C ILE A 7 5.70 2.98 -9.06
N VAL A 8 4.81 2.79 -8.10
CA VAL A 8 4.82 1.65 -7.17
C VAL A 8 3.76 0.66 -7.63
N MET A 9 4.20 -0.46 -8.20
CA MET A 9 3.30 -1.55 -8.58
C MET A 9 3.06 -2.47 -7.39
N VAL A 10 1.82 -2.49 -6.93
CA VAL A 10 1.37 -3.41 -5.87
C VAL A 10 0.76 -4.62 -6.53
N ASN A 11 1.42 -5.77 -6.41
CA ASN A 11 0.93 -7.06 -6.88
C ASN A 11 0.98 -8.13 -5.77
N THR A 12 1.01 -7.67 -4.52
CA THR A 12 1.05 -8.54 -3.34
C THR A 12 -0.29 -9.24 -3.15
N ASP A 13 -0.26 -10.44 -2.60
CA ASP A 13 -1.50 -11.18 -2.30
C ASP A 13 -2.17 -10.58 -1.06
N PRO A 14 -3.44 -10.13 -1.14
CA PRO A 14 -4.19 -9.61 0.02
C PRO A 14 -4.30 -10.60 1.19
N THR A 15 -4.10 -11.90 0.95
CA THR A 15 -4.09 -12.94 1.98
C THR A 15 -2.73 -13.07 2.68
N SER A 16 -1.66 -12.45 2.16
CA SER A 16 -0.33 -12.40 2.76
C SER A 16 -0.11 -11.05 3.45
N GLY A 17 -0.61 -10.92 4.68
CA GLY A 17 -0.60 -9.65 5.42
C GLY A 17 0.78 -8.97 5.50
N SER A 18 1.84 -9.76 5.75
CA SER A 18 3.22 -9.26 5.88
C SER A 18 3.74 -8.51 4.65
N GLU A 19 3.20 -8.79 3.48
CA GLU A 19 3.62 -8.16 2.22
C GLU A 19 2.89 -6.83 1.96
N LEU A 20 1.75 -6.59 2.62
CA LEU A 20 0.87 -5.47 2.29
C LEU A 20 1.37 -4.13 2.81
N GLY A 21 2.19 -4.10 3.87
CA GLY A 21 2.66 -2.84 4.46
C GLY A 21 3.79 -2.16 3.67
N ALA A 22 4.71 -2.95 3.12
CA ALA A 22 5.94 -2.42 2.53
C ALA A 22 5.71 -1.50 1.32
N PRO A 23 4.85 -1.82 0.34
CA PRO A 23 4.65 -0.98 -0.84
C PRO A 23 4.09 0.41 -0.49
N PHE A 24 3.10 0.48 0.41
CA PHE A 24 2.52 1.75 0.83
C PHE A 24 3.50 2.58 1.65
N PHE A 25 4.27 1.95 2.55
CA PHE A 25 5.31 2.65 3.30
C PHE A 25 6.39 3.26 2.38
N GLN A 26 6.84 2.50 1.38
CA GLN A 26 7.78 3.01 0.38
C GLN A 26 7.20 4.18 -0.42
N ALA A 27 5.92 4.09 -0.82
CA ALA A 27 5.22 5.18 -1.49
C ALA A 27 5.14 6.44 -0.61
N THR A 28 4.81 6.30 0.68
CA THR A 28 4.79 7.43 1.64
C THR A 28 6.16 8.07 1.79
N VAL A 29 7.23 7.28 1.94
CA VAL A 29 8.59 7.81 2.06
C VAL A 29 9.01 8.54 0.78
N ALA A 30 8.72 7.97 -0.40
CA ALA A 30 9.01 8.62 -1.67
C ALA A 30 8.24 9.95 -1.82
N ALA A 31 6.95 9.97 -1.47
CA ALA A 31 6.16 11.19 -1.48
C ALA A 31 6.74 12.25 -0.52
N ALA A 32 7.21 11.85 0.66
CA ALA A 32 7.88 12.74 1.62
C ALA A 32 9.22 13.29 1.12
N MET A 33 9.85 12.61 0.16
CA MET A 33 11.06 13.07 -0.54
C MET A 33 10.74 13.95 -1.77
N GLU A 34 9.50 14.41 -1.90
CA GLU A 34 9.00 15.22 -3.03
C GLU A 34 8.99 14.49 -4.39
N TYR A 35 8.94 13.16 -4.42
CA TYR A 35 8.62 12.44 -5.66
C TYR A 35 7.13 12.50 -5.95
N GLU A 36 6.76 12.60 -7.23
CA GLU A 36 5.40 12.28 -7.67
C GLU A 36 5.24 10.76 -7.65
N VAL A 37 4.29 10.25 -6.88
CA VAL A 37 4.13 8.81 -6.67
C VAL A 37 2.77 8.35 -7.19
N GLU A 38 2.81 7.41 -8.14
CA GLU A 38 1.61 6.68 -8.58
C GLU A 38 1.65 5.26 -8.02
N VAL A 39 0.62 4.89 -7.28
CA VAL A 39 0.45 3.52 -6.76
C VAL A 39 -0.53 2.77 -7.67
N VAL A 40 -0.06 1.71 -8.31
CA VAL A 40 -0.88 0.90 -9.22
C VAL A 40 -1.18 -0.43 -8.57
N LEU A 41 -2.45 -0.66 -8.23
CA LEU A 41 -2.94 -1.96 -7.78
C LEU A 41 -3.14 -2.87 -8.98
N THR A 42 -2.48 -4.02 -8.98
CA THR A 42 -2.51 -5.01 -10.07
C THR A 42 -2.83 -6.40 -9.54
N GLY A 43 -3.47 -7.23 -10.37
CA GLY A 43 -3.85 -8.58 -9.98
C GLY A 43 -4.80 -8.58 -8.77
N ARG A 44 -4.50 -9.43 -7.79
CA ARG A 44 -5.32 -9.58 -6.58
C ARG A 44 -5.28 -8.37 -5.65
N SER A 45 -4.23 -7.55 -5.69
CA SER A 45 -4.15 -6.35 -4.85
C SER A 45 -5.25 -5.32 -5.18
N GLY A 46 -5.89 -5.43 -6.35
CA GLY A 46 -7.09 -4.66 -6.68
C GLY A 46 -8.25 -4.87 -5.69
N GLU A 47 -8.29 -6.01 -4.98
CA GLU A 47 -9.25 -6.25 -3.90
C GLU A 47 -9.11 -5.21 -2.77
N LEU A 48 -7.92 -4.61 -2.56
CA LEU A 48 -7.68 -3.58 -1.54
C LEU A 48 -8.45 -2.27 -1.82
N ALA A 49 -8.83 -2.01 -3.08
CA ALA A 49 -9.66 -0.88 -3.44
C ALA A 49 -11.16 -1.13 -3.21
N VAL A 50 -11.56 -2.38 -2.93
CA VAL A 50 -12.94 -2.72 -2.57
C VAL A 50 -13.19 -2.30 -1.14
N LYS A 51 -14.20 -1.45 -0.94
CA LYS A 51 -14.60 -0.94 0.38
C LYS A 51 -14.78 -2.09 1.39
N GLY A 52 -14.17 -1.97 2.56
CA GLY A 52 -14.27 -2.95 3.63
C GLY A 52 -13.29 -4.12 3.53
N VAL A 53 -12.47 -4.23 2.47
CA VAL A 53 -11.45 -5.28 2.36
C VAL A 53 -10.21 -4.87 3.14
N ALA A 54 -9.60 -3.72 2.83
CA ALA A 54 -8.35 -3.28 3.46
C ALA A 54 -8.50 -3.04 4.98
N GLU A 55 -9.70 -2.68 5.44
CA GLU A 55 -10.02 -2.45 6.85
C GLU A 55 -9.95 -3.75 7.70
N LYS A 56 -10.07 -4.92 7.06
CA LYS A 56 -10.04 -6.23 7.72
C LYS A 56 -8.67 -6.90 7.69
N LEU A 57 -7.74 -6.37 6.90
CA LEU A 57 -6.42 -6.95 6.70
C LEU A 57 -5.43 -6.28 7.65
N HIS A 58 -4.54 -7.07 8.23
CA HIS A 58 -3.50 -6.61 9.14
C HIS A 58 -2.13 -7.11 8.67
N VAL A 59 -1.12 -6.25 8.73
CA VAL A 59 0.25 -6.59 8.32
C VAL A 59 0.87 -7.63 9.25
N GLN A 60 0.47 -7.60 10.51
CA GLN A 60 0.87 -8.55 11.54
C GLN A 60 -0.33 -8.85 12.43
N GLU A 61 -0.47 -10.10 12.87
CA GLU A 61 -1.50 -10.50 13.82
C GLU A 61 -1.40 -9.69 15.13
N GLY A 62 -2.52 -9.20 15.64
CA GLY A 62 -2.57 -8.33 16.81
C GLY A 62 -2.14 -6.87 16.57
N SER A 63 -1.76 -6.49 15.34
CA SER A 63 -1.49 -5.09 14.99
C SER A 63 -2.75 -4.24 15.16
N PRO A 64 -2.69 -3.09 15.86
CA PRO A 64 -3.83 -2.19 15.98
C PRO A 64 -4.15 -1.45 14.67
N LYS A 65 -3.26 -1.52 13.68
CA LYS A 65 -3.42 -0.88 12.36
C LYS A 65 -3.79 -1.93 11.31
N SER A 66 -4.83 -1.60 10.55
CA SER A 66 -5.23 -2.31 9.34
C SER A 66 -4.38 -1.87 8.14
N VAL A 67 -4.45 -2.59 7.03
CA VAL A 67 -3.84 -2.17 5.76
C VAL A 67 -4.43 -0.85 5.27
N TYR A 68 -5.72 -0.62 5.52
CA TYR A 68 -6.38 0.65 5.21
C TYR A 68 -5.73 1.85 5.93
N ASP A 69 -5.18 1.66 7.14
CA ASP A 69 -4.47 2.72 7.87
C ASP A 69 -3.15 3.13 7.22
N PHE A 70 -2.60 2.31 6.32
CA PHE A 70 -1.41 2.65 5.52
C PHE A 70 -1.78 3.30 4.17
N ILE A 71 -3.01 3.10 3.69
CA ILE A 71 -3.51 3.68 2.43
C ILE A 71 -4.02 5.11 2.63
N LYS A 72 -4.57 5.42 3.81
CA LYS A 72 -5.16 6.72 4.15
C LYS A 72 -4.16 7.86 4.24
#